data_AF-A0AAV5EAG9-F1
#
_entry.id   AF-A0AAV5EAG9-F1
#
_cell.length_a   1.000
_cell.length_b   1.000
_cell.length_c   1.000
_cell.angle_alpha   90.00
_cell.angle_beta   90.00
_cell.angle_gamma   90.00
#
_symmetry.space_group_name_H-M   'P 1'
#
loop_
_entity.id
_entity.type
_entity.pdbx_description
1 polymer ?
#
loop_
_entity_poly.entity_id
_entity_poly.type
_entity_poly.pdbx_seq_one_letter_code
_entity_poly.pdbx_strand_id
1 'polypeptide(L)'
;MSFAGLSLIGVAKETSRSDTTTAAAASPVMDSGYHLLLIQGYSHTKDTPNGHCILSQPFNVGGYSWFIKYYPNGYSKHPGYICFLLFLEEDNIEEPVMVQYEFSFIDQVEKQESSRIRAMQPRHFSSEVGWGSPLFMRRTDLERSKHLKNDSFMIRSDIVMVTASSSFLTVPPPHSIQQNLTSLLLSGDGADVTFKIGDETFLAHRCVLAARSPVFKAELFGPMKEGTTTSAIRIDDGAASVQVTA
;
A
#
# COMPACT_ATOMS: atom_id res chain seq x y z
N MET A 1 -8.66 3.61 3.49
CA MET A 1 -8.87 2.39 2.67
C MET A 1 -9.79 2.75 1.52
N SER A 2 -9.52 2.22 0.33
CA SER A 2 -10.32 2.47 -0.87
C SER A 2 -11.56 1.57 -0.93
N PHE A 3 -12.64 2.02 -1.55
CA PHE A 3 -13.82 1.16 -1.76
C PHE A 3 -13.57 0.21 -2.93
N ALA A 4 -13.61 -1.09 -2.68
CA ALA A 4 -13.32 -2.14 -3.65
C ALA A 4 -14.57 -2.75 -4.31
N GLY A 5 -15.75 -2.52 -3.73
CA GLY A 5 -17.02 -2.96 -4.31
C GLY A 5 -18.04 -3.44 -3.28
N LEU A 6 -19.21 -3.83 -3.80
CA LEU A 6 -20.32 -4.40 -3.05
C LEU A 6 -20.76 -5.70 -3.74
N SER A 7 -20.79 -6.80 -3.00
CA SER A 7 -21.39 -8.07 -3.42
C SER A 7 -22.72 -8.29 -2.73
N LEU A 8 -23.66 -8.90 -3.44
CA LEU A 8 -24.95 -9.34 -2.91
C LEU A 8 -25.03 -10.86 -2.88
N ILE A 9 -25.40 -11.43 -1.74
CA ILE A 9 -25.85 -12.81 -1.59
C ILE A 9 -27.35 -12.77 -1.30
N GLY A 10 -28.18 -13.29 -2.20
CA GLY A 10 -29.63 -13.34 -2.03
C GLY A 10 -30.33 -14.04 -3.19
N VAL A 11 -31.66 -14.19 -3.11
CA VAL A 11 -32.46 -14.78 -4.19
C VAL A 11 -32.44 -13.84 -5.39
N ALA A 12 -31.87 -14.30 -6.50
CA ALA A 12 -31.91 -13.57 -7.76
C ALA A 12 -33.37 -13.42 -8.21
N LYS A 13 -33.87 -12.18 -8.30
CA LYS A 13 -34.84 -11.86 -9.33
C LYS A 13 -34.00 -11.67 -10.60
N GLU A 14 -34.14 -12.59 -11.55
CA GLU A 14 -33.53 -12.43 -12.89
C GLU A 14 -33.87 -11.02 -13.39
N THR A 15 -32.85 -10.17 -13.42
CA THR A 15 -32.92 -8.88 -14.08
C THR A 15 -31.85 -8.95 -15.14
N SER A 16 -32.28 -8.84 -16.39
CA SER A 16 -31.47 -9.03 -17.59
C SER A 16 -30.22 -8.15 -17.56
N ARG A 17 -29.11 -8.80 -17.85
CA ARG A 17 -27.76 -8.27 -18.01
C ARG A 17 -27.72 -7.28 -19.17
N SER A 18 -27.39 -6.01 -18.90
CA SER A 18 -26.85 -5.11 -19.91
C SER A 18 -25.34 -5.18 -19.85
N ASP A 19 -24.71 -5.91 -20.78
CA ASP A 19 -23.27 -5.84 -20.99
C ASP A 19 -22.91 -4.45 -21.52
N THR A 20 -22.49 -3.57 -20.62
CA THR A 20 -21.77 -2.35 -21.00
C THR A 20 -20.31 -2.56 -20.63
N THR A 21 -19.52 -3.00 -21.62
CA THR A 21 -18.06 -2.99 -21.53
C THR A 21 -17.61 -1.54 -21.43
N THR A 22 -17.47 -1.06 -20.20
CA THR A 22 -16.78 0.20 -19.93
C THR A 22 -15.30 -0.14 -19.79
N ALA A 23 -14.47 0.40 -20.69
CA ALA A 23 -13.03 0.31 -20.57
C ALA A 23 -12.63 0.96 -19.23
N ALA A 24 -12.21 0.14 -18.27
CA ALA A 24 -11.72 0.62 -16.98
C ALA A 24 -10.39 1.34 -17.21
N ALA A 25 -10.36 2.65 -17.01
CA ALA A 25 -9.12 3.37 -16.80
C ALA A 25 -8.36 2.67 -15.66
N ALA A 26 -7.05 2.47 -15.83
CA ALA A 26 -6.21 1.85 -14.83
C ALA A 26 -6.28 2.66 -13.52
N SER A 27 -7.11 2.19 -12.59
CA SER A 27 -7.16 2.74 -11.24
C SER A 27 -5.78 2.58 -10.60
N PRO A 28 -5.31 3.55 -9.81
CA PRO A 28 -4.07 3.37 -9.05
C PRO A 28 -4.19 2.09 -8.21
N VAL A 29 -3.18 1.22 -8.31
CA VAL A 29 -3.09 0.03 -7.46
C VAL A 29 -3.04 0.52 -6.02
N MET A 30 -4.14 0.30 -5.29
CA MET A 30 -4.22 0.71 -3.90
C MET A 30 -3.86 -0.48 -3.01
N ASP A 31 -2.81 -0.31 -2.22
CA ASP A 31 -2.32 -1.30 -1.24
C ASP A 31 -3.29 -1.56 -0.08
N SER A 32 -4.46 -0.89 -0.07
CA SER A 32 -5.53 -1.20 0.88
C SER A 32 -6.90 -0.84 0.33
N GLY A 33 -7.88 -1.67 0.63
CA GLY A 33 -9.25 -1.53 0.19
C GLY A 33 -10.24 -2.20 1.13
N TYR A 34 -11.52 -1.96 0.93
CA TYR A 34 -12.58 -2.64 1.66
C TYR A 34 -13.73 -3.01 0.74
N HIS A 35 -14.31 -4.18 0.97
CA HIS A 35 -15.44 -4.72 0.25
C HIS A 35 -16.64 -4.86 1.18
N LEU A 36 -17.83 -4.55 0.67
CA LEU A 36 -19.07 -4.76 1.39
C LEU A 36 -19.76 -6.01 0.85
N LEU A 37 -20.11 -6.92 1.74
CA LEU A 37 -20.90 -8.10 1.44
C LEU A 37 -22.28 -7.95 2.09
N LEU A 38 -23.31 -7.75 1.26
CA LEU A 38 -24.69 -7.73 1.69
C LEU A 38 -25.28 -9.13 1.59
N ILE A 39 -25.73 -9.67 2.72
CA ILE A 39 -26.52 -10.90 2.77
C ILE A 39 -27.98 -10.47 2.89
N GLN A 40 -28.75 -10.74 1.85
CA GLN A 40 -30.17 -10.45 1.75
C GLN A 40 -30.97 -11.75 1.70
N GLY A 41 -32.03 -11.85 2.49
CA GLY A 41 -32.75 -13.11 2.63
C GLY A 41 -31.97 -14.14 3.46
N TYR A 42 -31.36 -13.68 4.56
CA TYR A 42 -30.55 -14.49 5.47
C TYR A 42 -31.26 -15.77 5.88
N SER A 43 -32.57 -15.73 6.11
CA SER A 43 -33.37 -16.89 6.47
C SER A 43 -33.21 -18.06 5.50
N HIS A 44 -33.10 -17.81 4.19
CA HIS A 44 -32.89 -18.82 3.15
C HIS A 44 -31.48 -19.38 3.15
N THR A 45 -30.48 -18.60 3.56
CA THR A 45 -29.10 -19.08 3.64
C THR A 45 -28.95 -20.19 4.68
N LYS A 46 -29.87 -20.28 5.65
CA LYS A 46 -29.89 -21.32 6.70
C LYS A 46 -30.14 -22.72 6.16
N ASP A 47 -30.66 -22.86 4.95
CA ASP A 47 -30.85 -24.16 4.30
C ASP A 47 -29.54 -24.74 3.74
N THR A 48 -28.47 -23.93 3.68
CA THR A 48 -27.14 -24.37 3.28
C THR A 48 -26.59 -25.39 4.29
N PRO A 49 -26.19 -26.61 3.90
CA PRO A 49 -25.70 -27.59 4.86
C PRO A 49 -24.45 -27.11 5.62
N ASN A 50 -24.24 -27.60 6.84
CA ASN A 50 -23.00 -27.33 7.60
C ASN A 50 -21.77 -27.71 6.75
N GLY A 51 -20.72 -26.89 6.79
CA GLY A 51 -19.51 -27.04 5.98
C GLY A 51 -19.64 -26.58 4.53
N HIS A 52 -20.84 -26.23 4.05
CA HIS A 52 -21.04 -25.63 2.74
C HIS A 52 -21.05 -24.11 2.83
N CYS A 53 -20.64 -23.45 1.75
CA CYS A 53 -20.56 -22.00 1.68
C CYS A 53 -21.30 -21.43 0.48
N ILE A 54 -21.57 -20.14 0.57
CA ILE A 54 -22.05 -19.29 -0.51
C ILE A 54 -20.92 -18.31 -0.82
N LEU A 55 -20.60 -18.12 -2.10
CA LEU A 55 -19.51 -17.26 -2.55
C LEU A 55 -20.01 -15.83 -2.79
N SER A 56 -19.20 -14.83 -2.45
CA SER A 56 -19.36 -13.47 -2.97
C SER A 56 -19.01 -13.41 -4.46
N GLN A 57 -19.32 -12.29 -5.10
CA GLN A 57 -18.66 -11.97 -6.37
C GLN A 57 -17.18 -11.64 -6.11
N PRO A 58 -16.29 -11.85 -7.09
CA PRO A 58 -14.91 -11.41 -6.99
C PRO A 58 -14.79 -9.89 -6.90
N PHE A 59 -13.73 -9.41 -6.26
CA PHE A 59 -13.43 -7.99 -6.13
C PHE A 59 -11.92 -7.73 -6.04
N ASN A 60 -11.49 -6.54 -6.44
CA ASN A 60 -10.07 -6.24 -6.61
C ASN A 60 -9.52 -5.35 -5.48
N VAL A 61 -8.42 -5.77 -4.86
CA VAL A 61 -7.64 -4.97 -3.91
C VAL A 61 -6.16 -5.29 -4.11
N GLY A 62 -5.30 -4.27 -4.14
CA GLY A 62 -3.85 -4.49 -4.21
C GLY A 62 -3.35 -5.11 -5.51
N GLY A 63 -4.13 -5.06 -6.59
CA GLY A 63 -3.80 -5.73 -7.86
C GLY A 63 -4.20 -7.20 -7.92
N TYR A 64 -4.83 -7.74 -6.87
CA TYR A 64 -5.28 -9.12 -6.79
C TYR A 64 -6.80 -9.22 -6.80
N SER A 65 -7.34 -10.30 -7.38
CA SER A 65 -8.75 -10.66 -7.29
C SER A 65 -9.04 -11.55 -6.07
N TRP A 66 -10.02 -11.12 -5.27
CA TRP A 66 -10.41 -11.74 -4.01
C TRP A 66 -11.88 -12.17 -4.04
N PHE A 67 -12.23 -13.17 -3.25
CA PHE A 67 -13.64 -13.50 -2.98
C PHE A 67 -13.82 -14.00 -1.54
N ILE A 68 -15.05 -13.90 -1.04
CA ILE A 68 -15.42 -14.29 0.32
C ILE A 68 -16.28 -15.56 0.26
N LYS A 69 -15.91 -16.57 1.06
CA LYS A 69 -16.74 -17.73 1.37
C LYS A 69 -17.52 -17.45 2.65
N TYR A 70 -18.85 -17.40 2.55
CA TYR A 70 -19.77 -17.27 3.67
C TYR A 70 -20.36 -18.64 4.04
N TYR A 71 -20.15 -19.07 5.29
CA TYR A 71 -20.70 -20.31 5.84
C TYR A 71 -21.78 -19.98 6.86
N PRO A 72 -23.07 -19.98 6.48
CA PRO A 72 -24.19 -19.61 7.35
C PRO A 72 -24.38 -20.56 8.55
N ASN A 73 -23.98 -21.82 8.40
CA ASN A 73 -24.13 -22.88 9.40
C ASN A 73 -22.80 -23.44 9.94
N GLY A 74 -21.70 -22.73 9.67
CA GLY A 74 -20.38 -23.02 10.22
C GLY A 74 -19.46 -23.79 9.27
N TYR A 75 -18.16 -23.72 9.57
CA TYR A 75 -17.14 -24.52 8.91
C TYR A 75 -16.91 -25.80 9.71
N SER A 76 -17.39 -26.94 9.18
CA SER A 76 -17.23 -28.33 9.62
C SER A 76 -17.14 -28.59 11.14
N LYS A 77 -16.07 -28.15 11.79
CA LYS A 77 -15.77 -28.32 13.23
C LYS A 77 -16.49 -27.31 14.15
N HIS A 78 -17.19 -26.32 13.60
CA HIS A 78 -17.79 -25.22 14.38
C HIS A 78 -19.28 -25.02 14.06
N PRO A 79 -20.15 -26.01 14.34
CA PRO A 79 -21.57 -25.90 14.06
C PRO A 79 -22.21 -24.74 14.85
N GLY A 80 -23.17 -24.07 14.22
CA GLY A 80 -23.94 -22.98 14.85
C GLY A 80 -23.23 -21.62 14.90
N TYR A 81 -22.03 -21.51 14.33
CA TYR A 81 -21.37 -20.23 14.07
C TYR A 81 -21.54 -19.82 12.61
N ILE A 82 -21.60 -18.51 12.39
CA ILE A 82 -21.37 -17.93 11.08
C ILE A 82 -19.87 -17.79 10.88
N CYS A 83 -19.38 -18.15 9.70
CA CYS A 83 -17.98 -18.06 9.33
C CYS A 83 -17.84 -17.30 8.00
N PHE A 84 -16.81 -16.47 7.92
CA PHE A 84 -16.36 -15.79 6.71
C PHE A 84 -14.89 -16.11 6.49
N LEU A 85 -14.53 -16.52 5.27
CA LEU A 85 -13.15 -16.73 4.84
C LEU A 85 -12.89 -15.93 3.56
N LEU A 86 -11.78 -15.22 3.51
CA LEU A 86 -11.25 -14.53 2.34
C LEU A 86 -10.33 -15.48 1.57
N PHE A 87 -10.42 -15.48 0.24
CA PHE A 87 -9.59 -16.27 -0.67
C PHE A 87 -9.12 -15.42 -1.85
N LEU A 88 -7.96 -15.79 -2.40
CA LEU A 88 -7.48 -15.35 -3.71
C LEU A 88 -8.15 -16.17 -4.81
N GLU A 89 -8.53 -15.52 -5.91
CA GLU A 89 -9.08 -16.18 -7.10
C GLU A 89 -7.99 -16.72 -8.04
N GLU A 90 -6.79 -16.13 -8.00
CA GLU A 90 -5.72 -16.43 -8.95
C GLU A 90 -5.00 -17.75 -8.64
N ASP A 91 -5.08 -18.68 -9.58
CA ASP A 91 -4.28 -19.91 -9.62
C ASP A 91 -2.93 -19.59 -10.29
N ASN A 92 -1.80 -19.77 -9.58
CA ASN A 92 -0.40 -19.50 -9.98
C ASN A 92 0.22 -18.16 -9.54
N ILE A 93 0.07 -17.79 -8.27
CA ILE A 93 0.92 -16.73 -7.70
C ILE A 93 2.22 -17.37 -7.21
N GLU A 94 3.36 -17.01 -7.83
CA GLU A 94 4.69 -17.54 -7.47
C GLU A 94 5.16 -17.05 -6.08
N GLU A 95 4.77 -15.83 -5.70
CA GLU A 95 5.14 -15.23 -4.41
C GLU A 95 3.96 -15.20 -3.42
N PRO A 96 4.18 -15.49 -2.13
CA PRO A 96 3.11 -15.47 -1.14
C PRO A 96 2.55 -14.06 -0.95
N VAL A 97 1.24 -13.89 -1.12
CA VAL A 97 0.58 -12.61 -0.90
C VAL A 97 0.34 -12.41 0.59
N MET A 98 1.10 -11.52 1.21
CA MET A 98 0.95 -11.21 2.63
C MET A 98 -0.12 -10.13 2.82
N VAL A 99 -1.13 -10.43 3.63
CA VAL A 99 -2.28 -9.55 3.84
C VAL A 99 -2.67 -9.48 5.31
N GLN A 100 -3.01 -8.28 5.75
CA GLN A 100 -3.77 -8.04 6.97
C GLN A 100 -5.20 -7.77 6.58
N TYR A 101 -6.15 -8.38 7.28
CA TYR A 101 -7.56 -8.24 6.97
C TYR A 101 -8.40 -8.18 8.25
N GLU A 102 -9.59 -7.61 8.16
CA GLU A 102 -10.59 -7.64 9.21
C GLU A 102 -11.99 -7.82 8.60
N PHE A 103 -12.78 -8.70 9.20
CA PHE A 103 -14.22 -8.75 8.96
C PHE A 103 -14.94 -8.03 10.11
N SER A 104 -15.88 -7.15 9.78
CA SER A 104 -16.66 -6.42 10.78
C SER A 104 -18.08 -6.14 10.29
N PHE A 105 -19.00 -5.87 11.22
CA PHE A 105 -20.26 -5.24 10.85
C PHE A 105 -20.03 -3.76 10.53
N ILE A 106 -20.91 -3.18 9.72
CA ILE A 106 -20.77 -1.79 9.28
C ILE A 106 -20.71 -0.77 10.43
N ASP A 107 -21.37 -1.08 11.55
CA ASP A 107 -21.44 -0.22 12.73
C ASP A 107 -20.34 -0.48 13.78
N GLN A 108 -19.40 -1.40 13.51
CA GLN A 108 -18.21 -1.65 14.34
C GLN A 108 -17.01 -0.83 13.83
N VAL A 109 -17.16 0.49 13.81
CA VAL A 109 -16.20 1.42 13.18
C VAL A 109 -14.80 1.31 13.78
N GLU A 110 -14.69 1.01 15.07
CA GLU A 110 -13.42 0.80 15.78
C GLU A 110 -12.59 -0.36 15.20
N LYS A 111 -13.24 -1.35 14.59
CA LYS A 111 -12.54 -2.47 13.92
C LYS A 111 -12.00 -2.10 12.55
N GLN A 112 -12.56 -1.06 11.93
CA GLN A 112 -12.31 -0.64 10.55
C GLN A 112 -11.13 0.34 10.45
N GLU A 113 -10.52 0.71 11.58
CA GLU A 113 -9.37 1.61 11.62
C GLU A 113 -8.14 0.97 10.96
N SER A 114 -7.56 1.68 9.98
CA SER A 114 -6.42 1.13 9.23
C SER A 114 -5.19 0.87 10.11
N SER A 115 -4.93 1.70 11.12
CA SER A 115 -3.84 1.51 12.09
C SER A 115 -4.01 0.21 12.90
N ARG A 116 -5.23 -0.06 13.36
CA ARG A 116 -5.59 -1.29 14.08
C ARG A 116 -5.37 -2.51 13.20
N ILE A 117 -5.87 -2.49 11.96
CA ILE A 117 -5.73 -3.60 11.01
C ILE A 117 -4.24 -3.83 10.68
N ARG A 118 -3.48 -2.75 10.50
CA ARG A 118 -2.03 -2.80 10.26
C ARG A 118 -1.22 -3.31 11.44
N ALA A 119 -1.78 -3.30 12.66
CA ALA A 119 -1.17 -3.90 13.84
C ALA A 119 -1.45 -5.41 13.97
N MET A 120 -2.35 -5.98 13.17
CA MET A 120 -2.64 -7.41 13.18
C MET A 120 -1.51 -8.22 12.54
N GLN A 121 -1.40 -9.50 12.90
CA GLN A 121 -0.43 -10.39 12.29
C GLN A 121 -0.75 -10.61 10.79
N PRO A 122 0.19 -10.34 9.86
CA PRO A 122 0.02 -10.65 8.45
C PRO A 122 -0.23 -12.16 8.22
N ARG A 123 -1.11 -12.48 7.27
CA ARG A 123 -1.42 -13.84 6.85
C ARG A 123 -1.01 -14.03 5.40
N HIS A 124 -0.51 -15.23 5.08
CA HIS A 124 -0.13 -15.58 3.71
C HIS A 124 -1.37 -16.10 2.98
N PHE A 125 -1.71 -15.54 1.84
CA PHE A 125 -2.79 -16.06 1.00
C PHE A 125 -2.19 -16.70 -0.26
N SER A 126 -2.83 -17.78 -0.70
CA SER A 126 -2.59 -18.43 -1.99
C SER A 126 -3.93 -18.95 -2.55
N SER A 127 -3.93 -19.52 -3.76
CA SER A 127 -5.12 -20.15 -4.34
C SER A 127 -5.71 -21.25 -3.43
N GLU A 128 -4.86 -21.97 -2.72
CA GLU A 128 -5.28 -23.07 -1.83
C GLU A 128 -5.54 -22.61 -0.39
N VAL A 129 -4.93 -21.51 0.05
CA VAL A 129 -4.94 -21.06 1.45
C VAL A 129 -5.69 -19.74 1.61
N GLY A 130 -6.87 -19.82 2.23
CA GLY A 130 -7.68 -18.68 2.65
C GLY A 130 -7.73 -18.52 4.16
N TRP A 131 -7.96 -17.29 4.62
CA TRP A 131 -8.06 -16.94 6.04
C TRP A 131 -9.33 -16.17 6.36
N GLY A 132 -9.79 -16.26 7.59
CA GLY A 132 -10.92 -15.46 8.02
C GLY A 132 -11.27 -15.66 9.49
N SER A 133 -12.56 -15.60 9.78
CA SER A 133 -13.09 -15.73 11.14
C SER A 133 -14.02 -16.95 11.24
N PRO A 134 -13.47 -18.15 11.56
CA PRO A 134 -14.27 -19.38 11.70
C PRO A 134 -15.37 -19.31 12.76
N LEU A 135 -15.22 -18.43 13.75
CA LEU A 135 -16.14 -18.20 14.86
C LEU A 135 -16.61 -16.75 14.89
N PHE A 136 -16.91 -16.16 13.72
CA PHE A 136 -17.22 -14.73 13.61
C PHE A 136 -18.34 -14.29 14.55
N MET A 137 -19.46 -15.01 14.55
CA MET A 137 -20.58 -14.78 15.47
C MET A 137 -21.43 -16.06 15.57
N ARG A 138 -21.99 -16.37 16.75
CA ARG A 138 -22.98 -17.44 16.84
C ARG A 138 -24.23 -17.04 16.06
N ARG A 139 -24.83 -18.01 15.38
CA ARG A 139 -26.04 -17.77 14.58
C ARG A 139 -27.17 -17.18 15.41
N THR A 140 -27.40 -17.73 16.60
CA THR A 140 -28.40 -17.24 17.56
C THR A 140 -28.13 -15.81 18.03
N ASP A 141 -26.88 -15.41 18.10
CA ASP A 141 -26.50 -14.07 18.54
C ASP A 141 -26.74 -13.07 17.42
N LEU A 142 -26.45 -13.44 16.16
CA LEU A 142 -26.82 -12.61 15.00
C LEU A 142 -28.33 -12.37 14.95
N GLU A 143 -29.13 -13.43 15.10
CA GLU A 143 -30.61 -13.37 15.05
C GLU A 143 -31.21 -12.48 16.14
N ARG A 144 -30.52 -12.32 17.27
CA ARG A 144 -30.91 -11.43 18.38
C ARG A 144 -30.25 -10.05 18.32
N SER A 145 -29.29 -9.86 17.42
CA SER A 145 -28.51 -8.63 17.34
C SER A 145 -29.23 -7.56 16.54
N LYS A 146 -28.78 -6.31 16.72
CA LYS A 146 -29.17 -5.17 15.88
C LYS A 146 -28.64 -5.24 14.44
N HIS A 147 -27.73 -6.17 14.14
CA HIS A 147 -27.05 -6.24 12.84
C HIS A 147 -27.92 -6.91 11.77
N LEU A 148 -28.82 -7.81 12.17
CA LEU A 148 -29.81 -8.42 11.29
C LEU A 148 -31.06 -7.53 11.26
N LYS A 149 -31.34 -6.92 10.10
CA LYS A 149 -32.51 -6.06 9.89
C LYS A 149 -33.21 -6.48 8.61
N ASN A 150 -34.53 -6.66 8.68
CA ASN A 150 -35.34 -7.06 7.52
C ASN A 150 -34.75 -8.29 6.79
N ASP A 151 -34.42 -9.32 7.56
CA ASP A 151 -33.79 -10.56 7.07
C ASP A 151 -32.49 -10.34 6.29
N SER A 152 -31.76 -9.26 6.60
CA SER A 152 -30.55 -8.88 5.88
C SER A 152 -29.49 -8.34 6.85
N PHE A 153 -28.22 -8.56 6.53
CA PHE A 153 -27.09 -7.98 7.26
C PHE A 153 -25.92 -7.73 6.32
N MET A 154 -25.03 -6.83 6.70
CA MET A 154 -23.88 -6.44 5.89
C MET A 154 -22.57 -6.64 6.65
N ILE A 155 -21.61 -7.25 5.97
CA ILE A 155 -20.25 -7.44 6.45
C ILE A 155 -19.33 -6.55 5.63
N ARG A 156 -18.42 -5.88 6.31
CA ARG A 156 -17.29 -5.18 5.71
C ARG A 156 -16.04 -6.05 5.83
N SER A 157 -15.35 -6.26 4.72
CA SER A 157 -14.06 -6.92 4.65
C SER A 157 -13.01 -5.88 4.30
N ASP A 158 -12.18 -5.52 5.26
CA ASP A 158 -11.06 -4.62 5.08
C ASP A 158 -9.80 -5.43 4.75
N ILE A 159 -9.05 -5.01 3.74
CA ILE A 159 -7.86 -5.68 3.21
C ILE A 159 -6.73 -4.67 3.12
N VAL A 160 -5.59 -5.02 3.68
CA VAL A 160 -4.35 -4.26 3.62
C VAL A 160 -3.25 -5.18 3.12
N MET A 161 -2.71 -4.86 1.95
CA MET A 161 -1.56 -5.54 1.39
C MET A 161 -0.34 -5.23 2.25
N VAL A 162 0.34 -6.28 2.67
CA VAL A 162 1.68 -6.20 3.24
C VAL A 162 2.61 -6.46 2.09
N THR A 163 2.83 -5.44 1.26
CA THR A 163 3.97 -5.48 0.37
C THR A 163 5.20 -5.67 1.24
N ALA A 164 6.13 -6.51 0.80
CA ALA A 164 7.48 -6.49 1.33
C ALA A 164 8.10 -5.14 0.95
N SER A 165 7.66 -4.07 1.60
CA SER A 165 8.58 -3.00 1.94
C SER A 165 9.69 -3.73 2.69
N SER A 166 10.78 -3.97 1.97
CA SER A 166 12.06 -4.40 2.50
C SER A 166 12.17 -3.88 3.94
N SER A 167 11.98 -4.78 4.89
CA SER A 167 12.28 -4.56 6.30
C SER A 167 13.79 -4.62 6.49
N PHE A 168 14.53 -3.91 5.65
CA PHE A 168 15.87 -3.44 5.90
C PHE A 168 15.80 -1.93 5.96
N LEU A 169 15.52 -1.44 7.18
CA LEU A 169 15.58 -0.04 7.57
C LEU A 169 14.59 0.87 6.82
N THR A 170 13.80 1.63 7.58
CA THR A 170 13.12 2.81 7.06
C THR A 170 14.19 3.80 6.60
N VAL A 171 14.68 3.65 5.36
CA VAL A 171 15.35 4.73 4.65
C VAL A 171 14.21 5.66 4.23
N PRO A 172 14.19 6.93 4.68
CA PRO A 172 13.25 7.90 4.15
C PRO A 172 13.29 7.87 2.62
N PRO A 173 12.17 8.14 1.92
CA PRO A 173 12.15 8.09 0.46
C PRO A 173 13.42 8.75 -0.07
N PRO A 174 14.21 8.06 -0.91
CA PRO A 174 15.54 8.54 -1.25
C PRO A 174 15.39 9.97 -1.73
N HIS A 175 15.98 10.90 -0.96
CA HIS A 175 16.02 12.28 -1.37
C HIS A 175 16.54 12.27 -2.81
N SER A 176 15.93 13.08 -3.68
CA SER A 176 16.44 13.20 -5.05
C SER A 176 17.95 13.45 -5.00
N ILE A 177 18.71 12.96 -5.99
CA ILE A 177 20.15 13.21 -6.03
C ILE A 177 20.46 14.71 -5.91
N GLN A 178 19.59 15.56 -6.44
CA GLN A 178 19.62 17.00 -6.26
C GLN A 178 19.57 17.41 -4.78
N GLN A 179 18.57 16.95 -4.02
CA GLN A 179 18.46 17.24 -2.59
C GLN A 179 19.65 16.74 -1.77
N ASN A 180 20.18 15.55 -2.08
CA ASN A 180 21.38 15.02 -1.42
C ASN A 180 22.62 15.88 -1.70
N LEU A 181 22.85 16.27 -2.97
CA LEU A 181 23.96 17.13 -3.34
C LEU A 181 23.82 18.55 -2.76
N THR A 182 22.60 19.09 -2.70
CA THR A 182 22.31 20.36 -2.02
C THR A 182 22.61 20.27 -0.53
N SER A 183 22.23 19.17 0.12
CA SER A 183 22.52 18.96 1.54
C SER A 183 24.03 18.90 1.80
N LEU A 184 24.80 18.18 0.97
CA LEU A 184 26.26 18.13 1.09
C LEU A 184 26.90 19.50 0.90
N LEU A 185 26.41 20.30 -0.05
CA LEU A 185 26.89 21.66 -0.27
C LEU A 185 26.61 22.57 0.94
N LEU A 186 25.42 22.47 1.53
CA LEU A 186 25.02 23.29 2.68
C LEU A 186 25.70 22.87 3.98
N SER A 187 25.89 21.56 4.21
CA SER A 187 26.55 21.06 5.43
C SER A 187 28.07 21.16 5.36
N GLY A 188 28.65 21.13 4.14
CA GLY A 188 30.09 21.09 3.93
C GLY A 188 30.73 19.73 4.16
N ASP A 189 29.94 18.67 4.36
CA ASP A 189 30.45 17.33 4.64
C ASP A 189 31.27 16.79 3.45
N GLY A 190 32.51 16.38 3.72
CA GLY A 190 33.42 15.86 2.70
C GLY A 190 33.91 16.89 1.69
N ALA A 191 33.74 18.19 1.96
CA ALA A 191 34.29 19.25 1.11
C ALA A 191 35.82 19.14 1.05
N ASP A 192 36.36 19.19 -0.17
CA ASP A 192 37.77 19.02 -0.49
C ASP A 192 38.35 20.23 -1.24
N VAL A 193 37.54 21.28 -1.42
CA VAL A 193 37.94 22.58 -1.92
C VAL A 193 37.15 23.70 -1.23
N THR A 194 37.74 24.87 -1.19
CA THR A 194 37.23 26.08 -0.57
C THR A 194 37.35 27.22 -1.57
N PHE A 195 36.29 27.98 -1.81
CA PHE A 195 36.37 29.22 -2.57
C PHE A 195 36.50 30.39 -1.61
N LYS A 196 37.43 31.30 -1.91
CA LYS A 196 37.51 32.61 -1.25
C LYS A 196 37.07 33.68 -2.24
N ILE A 197 36.01 34.40 -1.88
CA ILE A 197 35.40 35.45 -2.69
C ILE A 197 35.33 36.69 -1.79
N GLY A 198 36.24 37.63 -1.99
CA GLY A 198 36.46 38.72 -1.03
C GLY A 198 36.79 38.19 0.38
N ASP A 199 35.99 38.60 1.37
CA ASP A 199 36.10 38.15 2.76
C ASP A 199 35.29 36.88 3.07
N GLU A 200 34.50 36.38 2.11
CA GLU A 200 33.65 35.20 2.29
C GLU A 200 34.36 33.92 1.85
N THR A 201 33.99 32.82 2.51
CA THR A 201 34.60 31.50 2.29
C THR A 201 33.51 30.44 2.10
N PHE A 202 33.54 29.73 0.98
CA PHE A 202 32.55 28.70 0.62
C PHE A 202 33.21 27.32 0.50
N LEU A 203 32.67 26.32 1.17
CA LEU A 203 33.10 24.93 1.04
C LEU A 203 32.42 24.27 -0.16
N ALA A 204 33.14 23.44 -0.91
CA ALA A 204 32.62 22.75 -2.07
C ALA A 204 33.35 21.42 -2.35
N HIS A 205 32.86 20.69 -3.36
CA HIS A 205 33.33 19.35 -3.73
C HIS A 205 33.87 19.34 -5.16
N ARG A 206 35.17 19.05 -5.32
CA ARG A 206 35.90 19.09 -6.60
C ARG A 206 35.27 18.20 -7.66
N CYS A 207 34.83 17.00 -7.27
CA CYS A 207 34.22 16.05 -8.19
C CYS A 207 32.91 16.59 -8.79
N VAL A 208 32.09 17.29 -7.99
CA VAL A 208 30.83 17.88 -8.43
C VAL A 208 31.08 19.07 -9.35
N LEU A 209 32.04 19.94 -9.00
CA LEU A 209 32.45 21.09 -9.83
C LEU A 209 32.99 20.64 -11.19
N ALA A 210 33.87 19.64 -11.19
CA ALA A 210 34.44 19.07 -12.42
C ALA A 210 33.39 18.35 -13.28
N ALA A 211 32.38 17.72 -12.67
CA ALA A 211 31.28 17.11 -13.40
C ALA A 211 30.40 18.15 -14.10
N ARG A 212 30.27 19.36 -13.52
CA ARG A 212 29.36 20.42 -14.01
C ARG A 212 30.05 21.51 -14.84
N SER A 213 31.38 21.61 -14.78
CA SER A 213 32.15 22.62 -15.50
C SER A 213 33.44 22.03 -16.09
N PRO A 214 33.59 22.02 -17.43
CA PRO A 214 34.84 21.64 -18.08
C PRO A 214 36.04 22.50 -17.65
N VAL A 215 35.80 23.76 -17.29
CA VAL A 215 36.83 24.69 -16.79
C VAL A 215 37.35 24.19 -15.45
N PHE A 216 36.47 23.95 -14.48
CA PHE A 216 36.87 23.38 -13.20
C PHE A 216 37.46 21.99 -13.33
N LYS A 217 37.00 21.18 -14.29
CA LYS A 217 37.59 19.87 -14.56
C LYS A 217 39.06 19.99 -15.01
N ALA A 218 39.35 20.91 -15.91
CA ALA A 218 40.71 21.16 -16.40
C ALA A 218 41.61 21.78 -15.32
N GLU A 219 41.07 22.69 -14.51
CA GLU A 219 41.81 23.37 -13.45
C GLU A 219 42.11 22.44 -12.26
N LEU A 220 41.13 21.64 -11.83
CA LEU A 220 41.25 20.76 -10.67
C LEU A 220 41.92 19.43 -10.97
N PHE A 221 41.77 18.90 -12.19
CA PHE A 221 42.21 17.55 -12.57
C PHE A 221 43.04 17.50 -13.86
N GLY A 222 43.25 18.62 -14.54
CA GLY A 222 44.06 18.71 -15.75
C GLY A 222 45.52 19.09 -15.49
N PRO A 223 46.34 19.19 -16.55
CA PRO A 223 47.77 19.51 -16.45
C PRO A 223 48.06 20.94 -15.96
N MET A 224 47.04 21.81 -15.91
CA MET A 224 47.09 23.16 -15.34
C MET A 224 46.88 23.19 -13.82
N LYS A 225 46.88 22.03 -13.14
CA LYS A 225 46.78 21.94 -11.68
C LYS A 225 47.83 22.87 -11.04
N GLU A 226 47.36 23.98 -10.46
CA GLU A 226 48.25 24.93 -9.81
C GLU A 226 49.06 24.18 -8.75
N GLY A 227 50.39 24.24 -8.90
CA GLY A 227 51.34 23.47 -8.13
C GLY A 227 51.50 24.00 -6.73
N THR A 228 50.48 23.88 -5.88
CA THR A 228 50.60 23.88 -4.42
C THR A 228 49.34 23.19 -3.88
N THR A 229 49.51 22.37 -2.85
CA THR A 229 48.46 21.76 -2.02
C THR A 229 47.62 22.83 -1.31
N THR A 230 46.93 23.67 -2.06
CA THR A 230 46.07 24.70 -1.51
C THR A 230 44.66 24.32 -1.91
N SER A 231 43.92 23.81 -0.93
CA SER A 231 42.48 23.52 -1.03
C SER A 231 41.64 24.79 -1.19
N ALA A 232 42.22 25.93 -1.59
CA ALA A 232 41.56 27.22 -1.69
C ALA A 232 41.70 27.81 -3.10
N ILE A 233 40.59 27.97 -3.80
CA ILE A 233 40.49 28.70 -5.07
C ILE A 233 40.08 30.13 -4.74
N ARG A 234 40.83 31.12 -5.24
CA ARG A 234 40.46 32.53 -5.14
C ARG A 234 39.73 32.94 -6.41
N ILE A 235 38.56 33.54 -6.26
CA ILE A 235 37.84 34.18 -7.36
C ILE A 235 37.93 35.67 -7.11
N ASP A 236 38.79 36.35 -7.86
CA ASP A 236 38.85 37.81 -7.88
C ASP A 236 37.72 38.31 -8.78
N ASP A 237 36.90 39.23 -8.26
CA ASP A 237 35.65 39.67 -8.88
C ASP A 237 35.91 40.58 -10.09
N GLY A 238 36.29 39.95 -11.20
CA GLY A 238 36.35 40.55 -12.52
C GLY A 238 34.99 40.48 -13.19
N ALA A 239 34.04 41.30 -12.73
CA ALA A 239 32.78 41.66 -13.40
C ALA A 239 32.07 40.53 -14.18
N ALA A 240 31.47 39.57 -13.46
CA ALA A 240 30.35 38.80 -14.00
C ALA A 240 29.45 38.30 -12.86
N SER A 241 28.33 38.97 -12.64
CA SER A 241 27.27 38.54 -11.73
C SER A 241 26.66 37.22 -12.21
N VAL A 242 27.03 36.10 -11.58
CA VAL A 242 26.39 34.80 -11.78
C VAL A 242 25.35 34.62 -10.68
N GLN A 243 24.08 34.79 -11.02
CA GLN A 243 22.98 34.40 -10.13
C GLN A 243 22.87 32.87 -10.11
N VAL A 244 23.04 32.29 -8.92
CA VAL A 244 22.67 30.89 -8.66
C VAL A 244 21.22 30.90 -8.21
N THR A 245 20.29 30.64 -9.13
CA THR A 245 18.90 30.29 -8.78
C THR A 245 18.80 28.80 -8.46
N ALA A 246 18.11 28.50 -7.36
CA ALA A 246 17.87 27.17 -6.80
C ALA A 246 17.04 26.24 -7.69
#